data_AF-A0A9D0Y2C9-F1
#
_entry.id   AF-A0A9D0Y2C9-F1
#
_cell.length_a   1.000
_cell.length_b   1.000
_cell.length_c   1.000
_cell.angle_alpha   90.00
_cell.angle_beta   90.00
_cell.angle_gamma   90.00
#
_symmetry.space_group_name_H-M   'P 1'
#
loop_
_entity.id
_entity.type
_entity.pdbx_description
1 polymer ?
#
loop_
_entity_poly.entity_id
_entity_poly.type
_entity_poly.pdbx_seq_one_letter_code
_entity_poly.pdbx_strand_id
1 'polypeptide(L)'
;MSLADSIFINMCEDILTNGTSTKGEKVRPRWEDGSSAYTIKKFGVISRYDLSVEFPVITLRRTALKSCIDELLWIWQKKDNNVNNLNSKIWDSWADEEGSIGKAYGYQLGVKHKYKEGMMDQVDRVI
;
A
#
# COMPACT_ATOMS: atom_id res chain seq x y z
N MET A 1 23.48 -7.76 -2.66
CA MET A 1 22.33 -7.24 -1.91
C MET A 1 22.04 -5.86 -2.49
N SER A 2 20.81 -5.59 -2.95
CA SER A 2 20.47 -4.27 -3.53
C SER A 2 20.46 -3.18 -2.44
N LEU A 3 20.47 -1.90 -2.83
CA LEU A 3 20.30 -0.82 -1.86
C LEU A 3 18.93 -0.93 -1.17
N ALA A 4 17.88 -1.30 -1.90
CA ALA A 4 16.57 -1.60 -1.34
C ALA A 4 16.57 -2.69 -0.28
N ASP A 5 17.34 -3.77 -0.48
CA ASP A 5 17.49 -4.83 0.52
C ASP A 5 18.18 -4.31 1.78
N SER A 6 19.29 -3.58 1.63
CA SER A 6 20.04 -3.04 2.77
C SER A 6 19.20 -2.05 3.57
N ILE A 7 18.46 -1.16 2.90
CA ILE A 7 17.52 -0.23 3.57
C ILE A 7 16.44 -1.00 4.32
N PHE A 8 15.85 -2.03 3.70
CA PHE A 8 14.80 -2.84 4.31
C PHE A 8 15.31 -3.60 5.55
N ILE A 9 16.48 -4.24 5.46
CA ILE A 9 17.08 -4.97 6.58
C ILE A 9 17.39 -4.04 7.75
N ASN A 10 18.06 -2.92 7.49
CA ASN A 10 18.40 -1.95 8.54
C ASN A 10 17.15 -1.41 9.23
N MET A 11 16.07 -1.15 8.47
CA MET A 11 14.78 -0.76 9.04
C MET A 11 14.19 -1.87 9.93
N CYS A 12 14.21 -3.12 9.48
CA CYS A 12 13.72 -4.25 10.27
C CYS A 12 14.53 -4.44 11.56
N GLU A 13 15.87 -4.39 11.48
CA GLU A 13 16.76 -4.47 12.63
C GLU A 13 16.47 -3.35 13.65
N ASP A 14 16.32 -2.11 13.19
CA ASP A 14 16.00 -0.99 14.06
C ASP A 14 14.62 -1.11 14.71
N ILE A 15 13.61 -1.62 14.00
CA ILE A 15 12.30 -1.92 14.60
C ILE A 15 12.43 -3.01 15.67
N LEU A 16 13.20 -4.07 15.42
CA LEU A 16 13.37 -5.17 16.36
C LEU A 16 14.15 -4.76 17.60
N THR A 17 15.17 -3.92 17.46
CA THR A 17 16.03 -3.48 18.56
C THR A 17 15.43 -2.31 19.34
N ASN A 18 14.87 -1.32 18.65
CA ASN A 18 14.47 -0.03 19.23
C ASN A 18 12.96 0.26 19.12
N GLY A 19 12.15 -0.67 18.63
CA GLY A 19 10.72 -0.49 18.48
C GLY A 19 9.95 -0.64 19.80
N THR A 20 8.72 -0.14 19.80
CA THR A 20 7.77 -0.26 20.91
C THR A 20 6.91 -1.52 20.73
N SER A 21 6.91 -2.41 21.72
CA SER A 21 6.08 -3.62 21.71
C SER A 21 4.64 -3.30 22.12
N THR A 22 3.67 -3.91 21.44
CA THR A 22 2.24 -3.84 21.81
C THR A 22 1.80 -5.03 22.68
N LYS A 23 2.74 -5.86 23.17
CA LYS A 23 2.41 -7.04 23.97
C LYS A 23 1.71 -6.63 25.27
N GLY A 24 0.56 -7.25 25.55
CA GLY A 24 -0.27 -6.92 26.71
C GLY A 24 -1.31 -5.81 26.46
N GLU A 25 -1.24 -5.12 25.31
CA GLU A 25 -2.30 -4.18 24.90
C GLU A 25 -3.54 -4.93 24.40
N LYS A 26 -4.70 -4.26 24.40
CA LYS A 26 -5.92 -4.77 23.75
C LYS A 26 -5.80 -4.62 22.23
N VAL A 27 -5.59 -5.74 21.53
CA VAL A 27 -5.49 -5.78 20.06
C VAL A 27 -6.64 -6.56 19.42
N ARG A 28 -7.09 -6.12 18.24
CA ARG A 28 -8.11 -6.84 17.43
C ARG A 28 -7.52 -7.98 16.58
N PRO A 29 -6.38 -7.83 15.89
CA PRO A 29 -5.84 -8.88 15.03
C PRO A 29 -5.55 -10.17 15.81
N ARG A 30 -5.86 -11.31 15.20
CA ARG A 30 -5.69 -12.65 15.76
C ARG A 30 -4.93 -13.52 14.75
N TRP A 31 -4.14 -14.45 15.26
CA TRP A 31 -3.60 -15.56 14.49
C TRP A 31 -4.71 -16.59 14.21
N GLU A 32 -4.45 -17.53 13.30
CA GLU A 32 -5.40 -18.60 12.94
C GLU A 32 -5.77 -19.48 14.14
N ASP A 33 -4.87 -19.62 15.12
CA ASP A 33 -5.10 -20.33 16.37
C ASP A 33 -5.92 -19.53 17.41
N GLY A 34 -6.37 -18.32 17.06
CA GLY A 34 -7.16 -17.43 17.92
C GLY A 34 -6.35 -16.60 18.92
N SER A 35 -5.04 -16.81 19.01
CA SER A 35 -4.16 -15.99 19.85
C SER A 35 -4.03 -14.55 19.32
N SER A 36 -3.75 -13.59 20.20
CA SER A 36 -3.59 -12.19 19.79
C SER A 36 -2.33 -11.98 18.95
N ALA A 37 -2.46 -11.30 17.80
CA ALA A 37 -1.33 -10.93 16.96
C ALA A 37 -0.75 -9.57 17.40
N TYR A 38 0.27 -9.62 18.25
CA TYR A 38 1.01 -8.45 18.73
C TYR A 38 2.09 -8.00 17.74
N THR A 39 2.54 -6.75 17.84
CA THR A 39 3.54 -6.15 16.96
C THR A 39 4.65 -5.46 17.75
N ILE A 40 5.80 -5.26 17.10
CA ILE A 40 6.81 -4.27 17.50
C ILE A 40 6.78 -3.18 16.42
N LYS A 41 6.63 -1.92 16.81
CA LYS A 41 6.40 -0.80 15.89
C LYS A 41 7.34 0.36 16.15
N LYS A 42 7.66 1.12 15.11
CA LYS A 42 8.41 2.37 15.20
C LYS A 42 7.69 3.47 14.43
N PHE A 43 7.61 4.67 15.01
CA PHE A 43 6.93 5.80 14.40
C PHE A 43 7.91 6.65 13.57
N GLY A 44 7.46 7.13 12.40
CA GLY A 44 8.20 8.10 11.61
C GLY A 44 9.44 7.57 10.87
N VAL A 45 9.40 6.33 10.38
CA VAL A 45 10.48 5.77 9.56
C VAL A 45 10.50 6.42 8.17
N ILE A 46 11.68 6.81 7.69
CA ILE A 46 11.87 7.46 6.38
C ILE A 46 12.94 6.70 5.59
N SER A 47 12.58 6.25 4.39
CA SER A 47 13.51 5.65 3.42
C SER A 47 13.62 6.53 2.18
N ARG A 48 14.81 6.63 1.59
CA ARG A 48 15.07 7.39 0.36
C ARG A 48 15.72 6.48 -0.66
N TYR A 49 15.27 6.60 -1.91
CA TYR A 49 15.77 5.82 -3.04
C TYR A 49 16.13 6.79 -4.18
N ASP A 50 17.32 6.62 -4.75
CA ASP A 50 17.70 7.28 -5.99
C ASP A 50 17.30 6.38 -7.18
N LEU A 51 16.21 6.77 -7.85
CA LEU A 51 15.65 5.99 -8.97
C LEU A 51 16.54 6.01 -10.22
N SER A 52 17.53 6.90 -10.30
CA SER A 52 18.52 6.90 -11.39
C SER A 52 19.58 5.81 -11.21
N VAL A 53 19.73 5.29 -9.99
CA VAL A 53 20.72 4.27 -9.62
C VAL A 53 20.10 2.86 -9.68
N GLU A 54 18.94 2.67 -9.05
CA GLU A 54 18.25 1.38 -9.06
C GLU A 54 16.72 1.51 -8.95
N PHE A 55 16.02 0.50 -9.49
CA PHE A 55 14.60 0.34 -9.22
C PHE A 55 14.42 -0.31 -7.83
N PRO A 56 13.67 0.31 -6.90
CA PRO A 56 13.65 -0.08 -5.49
C PRO A 56 12.77 -1.31 -5.24
N VAL A 57 13.17 -2.46 -5.76
CA VAL A 57 12.56 -3.76 -5.52
C VAL A 57 13.49 -4.62 -4.67
N ILE A 58 12.96 -5.18 -3.59
CA ILE A 58 13.73 -6.11 -2.75
C ILE A 58 14.03 -7.39 -3.52
N THR A 59 15.24 -7.94 -3.34
CA THR A 59 15.71 -9.21 -3.90
C THR A 59 15.77 -10.34 -2.87
N LEU A 60 15.54 -10.04 -1.59
CA LEU A 60 15.47 -11.03 -0.50
C LEU A 60 14.38 -12.10 -0.70
N ARG A 61 13.31 -11.74 -1.42
CA ARG A 61 12.22 -12.64 -1.77
C ARG A 61 11.53 -12.16 -3.03
N ARG A 62 10.81 -13.07 -3.69
CA ARG A 62 9.99 -12.73 -4.85
C ARG A 62 8.88 -11.75 -4.46
N THR A 63 8.82 -10.62 -5.14
CA THR A 63 7.72 -9.65 -5.07
C THR A 63 6.72 -9.92 -6.20
N ALA A 64 5.43 -9.80 -5.92
CA ALA A 64 4.34 -9.98 -6.90
C ALA A 64 4.20 -8.76 -7.84
N LEU A 65 5.29 -8.38 -8.52
CA LEU A 65 5.38 -7.11 -9.27
C LEU A 65 4.28 -6.94 -10.32
N LYS A 66 3.89 -8.01 -11.02
CA LYS A 66 2.78 -7.99 -11.99
C LYS A 66 1.47 -7.54 -11.35
N SER A 67 1.16 -8.06 -10.16
CA SER A 67 -0.07 -7.69 -9.43
C SER A 67 0.02 -6.28 -8.87
N CYS A 68 1.20 -5.84 -8.41
CA CYS A 68 1.40 -4.45 -7.96
C CYS A 68 1.19 -3.44 -9.10
N ILE A 69 1.66 -3.74 -10.31
CA ILE A 69 1.44 -2.89 -11.49
C ILE A 69 -0.04 -2.86 -11.87
N ASP A 70 -0.71 -4.01 -11.86
CA ASP A 70 -2.15 -4.09 -12.13
C ASP A 70 -2.99 -3.23 -11.16
N GLU A 71 -2.67 -3.31 -9.86
CA GLU A 71 -3.28 -2.47 -8.82
C GLU A 71 -2.99 -0.98 -9.01
N LEU A 72 -1.73 -0.63 -9.34
CA LEU A 72 -1.35 0.76 -9.62
C LEU A 72 -2.19 1.34 -10.77
N LEU A 73 -2.34 0.59 -11.86
CA LEU A 73 -3.13 1.03 -13.02
C LEU A 73 -4.63 1.08 -12.70
N TRP A 74 -5.16 0.13 -11.93
CA TRP A 74 -6.54 0.15 -11.46
C TRP A 74 -6.87 1.40 -10.63
N ILE A 75 -5.96 1.81 -9.75
CA ILE A 75 -6.14 3.02 -8.91
C ILE A 75 -5.90 4.31 -9.72
N TRP A 76 -4.75 4.46 -10.36
CA TRP A 76 -4.32 5.76 -10.92
C TRP A 76 -4.82 6.02 -12.34
N GLN A 77 -4.85 4.99 -13.17
CA GLN A 77 -5.20 5.12 -14.58
C GLN A 77 -6.70 4.90 -14.79
N LYS A 78 -7.24 3.78 -14.29
CA LYS A 78 -8.68 3.48 -14.40
C LYS A 78 -9.51 4.34 -13.44
N LYS A 79 -8.90 4.82 -12.34
CA LYS A 79 -9.58 5.60 -11.29
C LYS A 79 -10.80 4.83 -10.73
N ASP A 80 -10.62 3.53 -10.57
CA ASP A 80 -11.69 2.56 -10.30
C ASP A 80 -11.69 2.13 -8.82
N ASN A 81 -12.84 1.63 -8.36
CA ASN A 81 -13.06 1.11 -7.01
C ASN A 81 -13.81 -0.23 -7.01
N ASN A 82 -14.05 -0.84 -8.17
CA ASN A 82 -14.69 -2.14 -8.28
C ASN A 82 -13.66 -3.27 -8.50
N VAL A 83 -13.65 -4.27 -7.62
CA VAL A 83 -12.70 -5.39 -7.64
C VAL A 83 -12.86 -6.29 -8.87
N ASN A 84 -14.01 -6.27 -9.53
CA ASN A 84 -14.22 -7.03 -10.77
C ASN A 84 -13.35 -6.51 -11.93
N ASN A 85 -12.85 -5.28 -11.84
CA ASN A 85 -11.98 -4.64 -12.82
C ASN A 85 -10.48 -4.77 -12.47
N LEU A 86 -10.16 -5.51 -11.41
CA LEU A 86 -8.81 -5.83 -10.95
C LEU A 86 -8.55 -7.33 -11.14
N ASN A 87 -7.38 -7.72 -11.67
CA ASN A 87 -7.10 -9.14 -11.93
C ASN A 87 -6.76 -9.90 -10.65
N SER A 88 -6.16 -9.21 -9.67
CA SER A 88 -5.84 -9.76 -8.36
C SER A 88 -7.07 -9.85 -7.46
N LYS A 89 -7.12 -10.88 -6.59
CA LYS A 89 -8.21 -11.11 -5.63
C LYS A 89 -7.92 -10.62 -4.21
N ILE A 90 -6.82 -9.86 -4.03
CA ILE A 90 -6.38 -9.41 -2.69
C ILE A 90 -7.33 -8.39 -2.04
N TRP A 91 -8.23 -7.77 -2.82
CA TRP A 91 -9.21 -6.80 -2.34
C TRP A 91 -10.59 -7.40 -2.08
N ASP A 92 -10.84 -8.66 -2.47
CA ASP A 92 -12.17 -9.28 -2.43
C ASP A 92 -12.78 -9.24 -1.03
N SER A 93 -11.97 -9.34 0.03
CA SER A 93 -12.45 -9.28 1.41
C SER A 93 -13.10 -7.95 1.77
N TRP A 94 -12.76 -6.85 1.09
CA TRP A 94 -13.28 -5.50 1.34
C TRP A 94 -14.37 -5.06 0.36
N ALA A 95 -14.72 -5.91 -0.60
CA ALA A 95 -15.75 -5.62 -1.58
C ALA A 95 -17.16 -5.76 -0.98
N ASP A 96 -18.06 -4.86 -1.36
CA ASP A 96 -19.50 -5.01 -1.16
C ASP A 96 -20.12 -6.02 -2.15
N GLU A 97 -21.43 -6.24 -2.06
CA GLU A 97 -22.18 -7.18 -2.91
C GLU A 97 -22.08 -6.86 -4.42
N GLU A 98 -21.80 -5.60 -4.77
CA GLU A 98 -21.63 -5.14 -6.16
C GLU A 98 -20.16 -5.15 -6.60
N GLY A 99 -19.24 -5.52 -5.70
CA GLY A 99 -17.80 -5.55 -5.94
C GLY A 99 -17.07 -4.24 -5.63
N SER A 100 -17.74 -3.22 -5.09
CA SER A 100 -17.12 -1.93 -4.79
C SER A 100 -16.40 -1.95 -3.43
N ILE A 101 -15.26 -1.27 -3.33
CA ILE A 101 -14.57 -1.00 -2.05
C ILE A 101 -15.01 0.34 -1.43
N GLY A 102 -16.15 0.88 -1.88
CA GLY A 102 -16.67 2.18 -1.47
C GLY A 102 -15.91 3.37 -2.05
N LYS A 103 -16.06 4.54 -1.41
CA LYS A 103 -15.49 5.83 -1.89
C LYS A 103 -14.02 5.99 -1.53
N ALA A 104 -13.18 5.03 -1.90
CA ALA A 104 -11.75 4.99 -1.58
C ALA A 104 -10.88 4.92 -2.85
N TYR A 105 -9.59 5.21 -2.70
CA TYR A 105 -8.55 5.06 -3.73
C TYR A 105 -8.93 5.65 -5.10
N GLY A 106 -9.11 4.81 -6.13
CA GLY A 106 -9.36 5.26 -7.49
C GLY A 106 -10.61 6.13 -7.61
N TYR A 107 -11.67 5.83 -6.84
CA TYR A 107 -12.87 6.68 -6.78
C TYR A 107 -12.50 8.13 -6.46
N GLN A 108 -11.67 8.37 -5.44
CA GLN A 108 -11.26 9.72 -5.02
C GLN A 108 -10.42 10.43 -6.09
N LEU A 109 -9.60 9.69 -6.82
CA LEU A 109 -8.79 10.22 -7.91
C LEU A 109 -9.62 10.62 -9.12
N GLY A 110 -10.77 9.96 -9.35
CA GLY A 110 -11.69 10.25 -10.46
C GLY A 110 -12.76 11.31 -10.18
N VAL A 111 -12.91 11.78 -8.93
CA VAL A 111 -13.86 12.86 -8.62
C VAL A 111 -13.39 14.16 -9.25
N LYS A 112 -14.23 14.76 -10.09
CA LYS A 112 -13.96 16.08 -10.67
C LYS A 112 -14.28 17.20 -9.69
N HIS A 113 -13.35 18.13 -9.55
CA HIS A 113 -13.48 19.34 -8.75
C HIS A 113 -13.33 20.58 -9.63
N LYS A 114 -13.88 21.71 -9.15
CA LYS A 114 -13.69 23.01 -9.78
C LYS A 114 -12.38 23.63 -9.31
N TYR A 115 -11.44 23.79 -10.23
CA TYR A 115 -10.19 24.52 -10.03
C TYR A 115 -10.22 25.86 -10.79
N LYS A 116 -9.11 26.62 -10.72
CA LYS A 116 -9.02 27.91 -11.42
C LYS A 116 -8.99 27.72 -12.95
N GLU A 117 -8.42 26.60 -13.37
CA GLU A 117 -8.18 26.22 -14.75
C GLU A 117 -9.38 25.51 -15.40
N GLY A 118 -10.33 25.03 -14.60
CA GLY A 118 -11.53 24.31 -15.09
C GLY A 118 -11.98 23.16 -14.18
N MET A 119 -12.82 22.28 -14.72
CA MET A 119 -13.21 21.04 -14.06
C MET A 119 -12.19 19.95 -14.38
N MET A 120 -11.47 19.47 -13.38
CA MET A 120 -10.49 18.38 -13.51
C MET A 120 -10.64 17.43 -12.33
N ASP A 121 -10.20 16.20 -12.49
CA ASP A 121 -9.94 15.33 -11.34
C ASP A 121 -8.50 15.52 -10.83
N GLN A 122 -8.11 14.78 -9.78
CA GLN A 122 -6.83 15.00 -9.13
C GLN A 122 -5.63 14.62 -10.01
N VAL A 123 -5.78 13.56 -10.82
CA VAL A 123 -4.69 13.04 -11.68
C VAL A 123 -4.52 13.94 -12.89
N ASP A 124 -5.63 14.38 -13.49
CA ASP A 124 -5.58 15.27 -14.66
C ASP A 124 -5.01 16.65 -14.32
N ARG A 125 -5.11 17.08 -13.06
CA ARG A 125 -4.59 18.39 -12.61
C ARG A 125 -3.09 18.38 -12.29
N VAL A 126 -2.54 17.24 -11.88
CA VAL A 126 -1.12 17.17 -11.46
C VAL A 126 -0.17 16.95 -12.64
N ILE A 127 -0.69 16.47 -13.77
CA ILE A 127 0.02 16.31 -15.05
C ILE A 127 -0.07 17.62 -15.83
#